data_AF-A0A3B0T902-F1
#
_entry.id   AF-A0A3B0T902-F1
#
_cell.length_a   1.000
_cell.length_b   1.000
_cell.length_c   1.000
_cell.angle_alpha   90.00
_cell.angle_beta   90.00
_cell.angle_gamma   90.00
#
_symmetry.space_group_name_H-M   'P 1'
#
loop_
_entity.id
_entity.type
_entity.pdbx_description
1 polymer ?
#
loop_
_entity_poly.entity_id
_entity_poly.type
_entity_poly.pdbx_seq_one_letter_code
_entity_poly.pdbx_strand_id
1 'polypeptide(L)' 'LMSAAMWSIMEENGATEEELMARMEEIDAADGVLDGRMTPKAHRCAKCDSMIAPGLTACQFCGEPLPEDDAAKPFDSL' A
#
# COMPACT_ATOMS: atom_id res chain seq x y z
N LEU A 1 17.94 10.37 3.23
CA LEU A 1 19.31 9.87 2.98
C LEU A 1 19.33 8.74 1.94
N MET A 2 18.58 7.65 2.14
CA MET A 2 18.53 6.54 1.16
C MET A 2 18.12 6.97 -0.25
N SER A 3 17.02 7.73 -0.38
CA SER A 3 16.55 8.21 -1.69
C SER A 3 17.55 9.14 -2.37
N ALA A 4 18.25 9.97 -1.59
CA ALA A 4 19.29 10.86 -2.12
C ALA A 4 20.55 10.10 -2.56
N ALA A 5 20.94 9.05 -1.83
CA ALA A 5 22.05 8.18 -2.22
C ALA A 5 21.72 7.39 -3.50
N MET A 6 20.49 6.88 -3.60
CA MET A 6 20.02 6.21 -4.82
C MET A 6 19.98 7.16 -6.02
N TRP A 7 19.50 8.39 -5.82
CA TRP A 7 19.49 9.42 -6.87
C TRP A 7 20.90 9.75 -7.37
N SER A 8 21.85 9.99 -6.46
CA SER A 8 23.24 10.27 -6.82
C SER A 8 23.87 9.16 -7.67
N ILE A 9 23.57 7.88 -7.38
CA ILE A 9 24.05 6.75 -8.19
C ILE A 9 23.41 6.79 -9.59
N MET A 10 22.14 7.16 -9.71
CA MET A 10 21.44 7.23 -11.00
C MET A 10 21.97 8.38 -11.87
N GLU A 11 22.25 9.54 -11.27
CA GLU A 11 22.90 10.67 -11.97
C GLU A 11 24.27 10.29 -12.51
N GLU A 12 25.10 9.59 -11.71
CA GLU A 12 26.40 9.08 -12.16
C GLU A 12 26.29 8.09 -13.33
N ASN A 13 25.14 7.41 -13.47
CA ASN A 13 24.84 6.50 -14.57
C ASN A 13 24.09 7.17 -15.74
N GLY A 14 23.98 8.50 -15.75
CA GLY A 14 23.46 9.28 -16.86
C GLY A 14 21.96 9.53 -16.85
N ALA A 15 21.26 9.24 -15.74
CA ALA A 15 19.88 9.66 -15.56
C ALA A 15 19.81 11.18 -15.41
N THR A 16 18.77 11.78 -16.02
CA THR A 16 18.52 13.22 -15.95
C THR A 16 17.38 13.56 -14.99
N GLU A 17 17.39 14.77 -14.44
CA GLU A 17 16.32 15.25 -13.57
C GLU A 17 14.99 15.31 -14.32
N GLU A 18 15.01 15.64 -15.62
CA GLU A 18 13.82 15.64 -16.47
C GLU A 18 13.19 14.24 -16.59
N GLU A 19 14.00 13.19 -16.76
CA GLU A 19 13.51 11.81 -16.78
C GLU A 19 12.94 11.39 -15.43
N LEU A 20 13.56 11.78 -14.33
CA LEU A 20 13.03 11.52 -12.99
C LEU A 20 11.65 12.16 -12.81
N MET A 21 11.52 13.44 -13.15
CA MET A 21 10.27 14.17 -13.03
C MET A 21 9.17 13.55 -13.90
N ALA A 22 9.48 13.20 -15.16
CA ALA A 22 8.53 12.52 -16.03
C ALA A 22 8.07 11.16 -15.46
N ARG A 23 9.00 10.37 -14.89
CA ARG A 23 8.66 9.09 -14.24
C ARG A 23 7.85 9.27 -12.97
N MET A 24 8.11 10.30 -12.19
CA MET A 24 7.30 10.62 -11.01
C MET A 24 5.86 10.96 -11.40
N GLU A 25 5.67 11.77 -12.45
CA GLU A 25 4.35 12.09 -12.98
C GLU A 25 3.62 10.84 -13.51
N GLU A 26 4.32 9.95 -14.23
CA GLU A 26 3.76 8.68 -14.69
C GLU A 26 3.32 7.77 -13.53
N ILE A 27 4.12 7.69 -12.46
CA ILE A 27 3.83 6.87 -11.29
C ILE A 27 2.65 7.45 -10.50
N ASP A 28 2.60 8.76 -10.27
CA ASP A 28 1.48 9.44 -9.60
C ASP A 28 0.18 9.28 -10.40
N ALA A 29 0.25 9.42 -11.73
CA ALA A 29 -0.88 9.18 -12.62
C ALA A 29 -1.35 7.71 -12.61
N ALA A 30 -0.43 6.76 -12.46
CA ALA A 30 -0.74 5.34 -12.33
C ALA A 30 -1.32 4.98 -10.95
N ASP A 31 -0.88 5.65 -9.88
CA ASP A 31 -1.44 5.51 -8.52
C ASP A 31 -2.85 6.12 -8.41
N GLY A 32 -3.18 7.06 -9.31
CA GLY A 32 -4.49 7.69 -9.39
C GLY A 32 -5.63 6.80 -9.90
N VAL A 33 -5.35 5.79 -10.76
CA VAL A 33 -6.41 4.95 -11.36
C VAL A 33 -5.87 3.57 -11.78
N LEU A 34 -5.94 2.58 -10.86
CA LEU A 34 -6.06 1.14 -11.12
C LEU A 34 -6.06 0.44 -9.74
N ASP A 35 -7.10 0.61 -8.94
CA ASP A 35 -8.15 -0.40 -8.88
C ASP A 35 -9.41 0.20 -8.26
N GLY A 36 -10.56 -0.01 -8.89
CA GLY A 36 -11.88 0.29 -8.33
C GLY A 36 -12.25 -0.60 -7.14
N ARG A 37 -11.26 -1.02 -6.34
CA ARG A 37 -11.47 -1.72 -5.07
C ARG A 37 -11.77 -0.65 -4.03
N MET A 38 -13.05 -0.58 -3.68
CA MET A 38 -13.53 -0.17 -2.34
C MET A 38 -12.36 -0.17 -1.36
N THR A 39 -11.86 1.01 -0.96
CA THR A 39 -10.84 1.12 0.09
C THR A 39 -11.35 0.31 1.28
N PRO A 40 -10.79 -0.87 1.54
CA PRO A 40 -11.37 -1.72 2.54
C PRO A 40 -11.03 -1.09 3.88
N LYS A 41 -12.07 -0.82 4.68
CA LYS A 41 -11.94 -0.02 5.90
C LYS A 41 -11.00 -0.74 6.86
N ALA A 42 -10.03 -0.01 7.39
CA ALA A 42 -9.18 -0.54 8.44
C ALA A 42 -10.01 -0.71 9.73
N HIS A 43 -9.91 -1.88 10.37
CA HIS A 43 -10.66 -2.21 11.59
C HIS A 43 -9.81 -1.92 12.83
N ARG A 44 -10.43 -1.58 13.97
CA ARG A 44 -9.71 -1.50 15.25
C ARG A 44 -9.76 -2.85 15.96
N CYS A 45 -8.62 -3.32 16.45
CA CYS A 45 -8.56 -4.54 17.24
C CYS A 45 -9.24 -4.35 18.60
N ALA A 46 -10.20 -5.22 18.95
CA ALA A 46 -10.90 -5.15 20.22
C ALA A 46 -10.02 -5.43 21.45
N LYS A 47 -8.85 -6.04 21.26
CA LYS A 47 -7.94 -6.46 22.35
C LYS A 47 -6.76 -5.53 22.58
N CYS A 48 -6.13 -5.06 21.50
CA CYS A 48 -4.92 -4.23 21.59
C CYS A 48 -5.09 -2.82 21.01
N ASP A 49 -6.29 -2.47 20.54
CA ASP A 49 -6.65 -1.18 19.93
C ASP A 49 -5.79 -0.77 18.71
N SER A 50 -5.02 -1.71 18.16
CA SER A 50 -4.22 -1.47 16.95
C SER A 50 -5.09 -1.49 15.70
N MET A 51 -4.68 -0.73 14.69
CA MET A 51 -5.33 -0.73 13.38
C MET A 51 -4.99 -2.02 12.63
N ILE A 52 -6.02 -2.76 12.26
CA ILE A 52 -5.94 -4.00 11.48
C ILE A 52 -6.03 -3.63 10.00
N ALA A 53 -5.05 -4.08 9.24
CA ALA A 53 -5.05 -3.92 7.79
C ALA A 53 -6.23 -4.71 7.19
N PRO A 54 -6.91 -4.15 6.17
CA PRO A 54 -8.02 -4.83 5.53
C PRO A 54 -7.62 -6.17 4.92
N GLY A 55 -8.54 -7.16 4.95
CA GLY A 55 -8.32 -8.49 4.37
C GLY A 55 -7.60 -9.50 5.26
N LEU A 56 -7.22 -9.11 6.48
CA LEU A 56 -6.68 -10.04 7.48
C LEU A 56 -7.82 -10.75 8.23
N THR A 57 -7.57 -12.00 8.65
CA THR A 57 -8.49 -12.79 9.49
C THR A 57 -8.14 -12.72 10.99
N ALA A 58 -6.97 -12.16 11.33
CA ALA A 58 -6.56 -11.86 12.70
C ALA A 58 -5.71 -10.59 12.76
N CYS A 59 -5.66 -9.95 13.94
CA CYS A 59 -4.81 -8.80 14.19
C CYS A 59 -3.33 -9.17 13.97
N GLN A 60 -2.65 -8.42 13.12
CA GLN A 60 -1.23 -8.58 12.80
C GLN A 60 -0.28 -8.32 13.98
N PHE A 61 -0.80 -7.76 15.08
CA PHE A 61 0.00 -7.42 16.26
C PHE A 61 -0.22 -8.39 17.43
N CYS A 62 -1.48 -8.66 17.80
CA CYS A 62 -1.81 -9.47 18.98
C CYS A 62 -2.43 -10.83 18.67
N GLY A 63 -2.67 -11.14 17.38
CA GLY A 63 -3.25 -12.41 16.94
C GLY A 63 -4.73 -12.61 17.26
N GLU A 64 -5.44 -11.57 17.70
CA GLU A 64 -6.88 -11.67 17.98
C GLU A 64 -7.65 -11.88 16.66
N PRO A 65 -8.51 -12.91 16.55
CA PRO A 65 -9.32 -13.15 15.36
C PRO A 65 -10.27 -11.98 15.08
N LEU A 66 -10.48 -11.62 13.81
CA LEU A 66 -11.56 -10.69 13.45
C LEU A 66 -12.90 -11.42 13.42
N PRO A 67 -14.02 -10.73 13.76
CA PRO A 67 -15.36 -11.25 13.54
C PRO A 67 -15.58 -11.58 12.05
N GLU A 68 -16.25 -12.70 11.74
CA GLU A 68 -16.42 -13.21 10.38
C GLU A 68 -17.13 -12.22 9.42
N ASP A 69 -17.90 -11.25 9.95
CA ASP A 69 -18.61 -10.22 9.18
C ASP A 69 -17.68 -9.12 8.60
N ASP A 70 -16.48 -8.96 9.18
CA ASP A 70 -15.49 -7.96 8.79
C ASP A 70 -14.37 -8.54 7.89
N ALA A 71 -14.38 -9.86 7.67
CA ALA A 71 -13.47 -10.49 6.73
C ALA A 71 -13.91 -10.12 5.31
N ALA A 72 -13.16 -9.22 4.67
CA ALA A 72 -13.33 -8.92 3.25
C ALA A 72 -13.35 -10.24 2.47
N LYS A 73 -14.51 -10.62 1.93
CA LYS A 73 -14.67 -11.86 1.18
C LYS A 73 -13.68 -11.86 0.02
N PRO A 74 -12.87 -12.92 -0.16
CA PRO A 74 -12.04 -13.06 -1.35
C PRO A 74 -12.98 -13.11 -2.56
N PHE A 75 -12.74 -12.20 -3.51
CA PHE A 75 -13.18 -12.20 -4.91
C PHE A 75 -13.89 -13.50 -5.33
N ASP A 76 -15.23 -13.54 -5.23
CA ASP A 76 -16.02 -14.58 -5.91
C ASP A 76 -15.74 -14.40 -7.42
N SER A 77 -14.90 -15.29 -7.94
CA SER A 77 -14.48 -15.31 -9.33
C SER A 77 -15.59 -15.90 -10.19
N LEU A 78 -15.75 -15.28 -11.37
CA LEU A 78 -16.58 -15.68 -12.52
C LEU A 78 -16.65 -17.19 -12.78
#